data_AF-A0A381YX55-F1
#
_entry.id   AF-A0A381YX55-F1
#
_cell.length_a   1.000
_cell.length_b   1.000
_cell.length_c   1.000
_cell.angle_alpha   90.00
_cell.angle_beta   90.00
_cell.angle_gamma   90.00
#
_symmetry.space_group_name_H-M   'P 1'
#
loop_
_entity.id
_entity.type
_entity.pdbx_description
1 polymer ?
#
loop_
_entity_poly.entity_id
_entity_poly.type
_entity_poly.pdbx_seq_one_letter_code
_entity_poly.pdbx_strand_id
1 'polypeptide(L)'
;MKKYNTKKLTRAAVAMAAMTSVTAQAEIELAEGFSLQGFLDVSASNSDVDGQDDKSTAEIGEFEVDFLYDNDSINAQVDLNYTDSSGGVDLEQAFVGFSVSDQFSLKAGKFLSCIGYET
;
A
#
# COMPACT_ATOMS: atom_id res chain seq x y z
N MET A 1 13.12 -47.09 8.63
CA MET A 1 12.81 -45.73 9.13
C MET A 1 12.51 -44.83 7.94
N LYS A 2 11.27 -44.34 7.82
CA LYS A 2 10.82 -43.48 6.70
C LYS A 2 11.40 -42.08 6.93
N LYS A 3 12.37 -41.65 6.12
CA LYS A 3 12.92 -40.28 6.19
C LYS A 3 11.88 -39.33 5.61
N TYR A 4 11.19 -38.59 6.47
CA TYR A 4 10.29 -37.53 6.03
C TYR A 4 11.12 -36.37 5.49
N ASN A 5 10.84 -35.95 4.25
CA ASN A 5 11.54 -34.84 3.60
C ASN A 5 11.03 -33.51 4.19
N THR A 6 11.66 -33.07 5.28
CA THR A 6 11.32 -31.88 6.05
C THR A 6 11.39 -30.59 5.23
N LYS A 7 12.12 -30.56 4.10
CA LYS A 7 12.21 -29.37 3.22
C LYS A 7 10.85 -28.97 2.63
N LYS A 8 9.98 -29.93 2.32
CA LYS A 8 8.64 -29.65 1.76
C LYS A 8 7.67 -29.09 2.82
N LEU A 9 7.81 -29.54 4.07
CA LEU A 9 7.01 -29.06 5.19
C LEU A 9 7.39 -27.63 5.60
N THR A 10 8.68 -27.27 5.52
CA THR A 10 9.15 -25.90 5.77
C THR A 10 8.67 -24.92 4.68
N ARG A 11 8.70 -25.32 3.40
CA ARG A 11 8.19 -24.48 2.29
C ARG A 11 6.69 -24.20 2.41
N ALA A 12 5.88 -25.20 2.80
CA ALA A 12 4.45 -25.03 2.99
C ALA A 12 4.10 -24.09 4.16
N ALA A 13 4.89 -24.11 5.24
CA ALA A 13 4.67 -23.22 6.39
C ALA A 13 4.99 -21.74 6.08
N VAL A 14 6.01 -21.47 5.26
CA VAL A 14 6.35 -20.09 4.84
C VAL A 14 5.31 -19.55 3.86
N ALA A 15 4.83 -20.37 2.92
CA ALA A 15 3.76 -19.98 2.01
C ALA A 15 2.45 -19.65 2.74
N MET A 16 2.11 -20.40 3.80
CA MET A 16 0.87 -20.18 4.55
C MET A 16 0.91 -18.94 5.47
N ALA A 17 2.11 -18.47 5.85
CA ALA A 17 2.30 -17.22 6.57
C ALA A 17 2.21 -15.98 5.66
N ALA A 18 2.52 -16.12 4.36
CA ALA A 18 2.36 -15.05 3.38
C ALA A 18 0.90 -14.80 2.96
N MET A 19 -0.01 -15.76 3.20
CA MET A 19 -1.44 -15.65 2.84
C MET A 19 -2.26 -14.82 3.84
N THR A 20 -1.65 -14.36 4.93
CA THR A 20 -2.29 -13.46 5.90
C THR A 20 -1.56 -12.12 5.89
N SER A 21 -1.62 -11.41 4.76
CA SER A 21 -1.36 -9.97 4.78
C SER A 21 -2.46 -9.33 5.63
N VAL A 22 -2.15 -9.12 6.91
CA VAL A 22 -2.98 -8.30 7.78
C VAL A 22 -2.70 -6.87 7.34
N THR A 23 -3.49 -6.32 6.41
CA THR A 23 -3.48 -4.88 6.18
C THR A 23 -4.09 -4.24 7.42
N ALA A 24 -3.26 -3.94 8.41
CA ALA A 24 -3.63 -3.09 9.51
C ALA A 24 -3.78 -1.67 8.95
N GLN A 25 -4.92 -1.39 8.32
CA GLN A 25 -5.34 -0.05 7.95
C GLN A 25 -5.75 0.65 9.24
N ALA A 26 -4.75 1.11 9.99
CA ALA A 26 -4.93 1.89 11.20
C ALA A 26 -4.67 3.35 10.84
N GLU A 27 -5.75 4.13 10.71
CA GLU A 27 -5.63 5.58 10.73
C GLU A 27 -5.12 6.01 12.12
N ILE A 28 -4.03 6.77 12.15
CA ILE A 28 -3.44 7.30 13.37
C ILE A 28 -3.83 8.77 13.45
N GLU A 29 -4.77 9.11 14.33
CA GLU A 29 -5.09 10.49 14.65
C GLU A 29 -3.89 11.12 15.40
N LEU A 30 -3.31 12.17 14.81
CA LEU A 30 -2.14 12.87 15.34
C LEU A 30 -2.54 14.13 16.11
N ALA A 31 -3.60 14.79 15.64
CA ALA A 31 -4.25 15.95 16.26
C ALA A 31 -5.70 16.04 15.75
N GLU A 32 -6.50 16.94 16.33
CA GLU A 32 -7.90 17.14 15.91
C GLU A 32 -7.98 17.44 14.40
N GLY A 33 -8.69 16.56 13.69
CA GLY A 33 -8.84 16.64 12.24
C GLY A 33 -7.58 16.34 11.44
N PHE A 34 -6.47 15.89 12.04
CA PHE A 34 -5.24 15.54 11.34
C PHE A 34 -4.84 14.08 11.62
N SER A 35 -4.77 13.27 10.58
CA SER A 35 -4.46 11.86 10.68
C SER A 35 -3.48 11.38 9.61
N LEU A 36 -2.94 10.19 9.84
CA LEU A 36 -2.03 9.52 8.95
C LEU A 36 -2.51 8.10 8.69
N GLN A 37 -2.50 7.69 7.44
CA GLN A 37 -2.76 6.31 7.03
C GLN A 37 -1.74 5.86 5.99
N GLY A 38 -1.83 4.61 5.56
CA GLY A 38 -1.00 4.08 4.49
C GLY A 38 -0.89 2.57 4.57
N PHE A 39 0.02 2.01 3.78
CA PHE A 39 0.31 0.58 3.81
C PHE A 39 1.76 0.27 3.43
N LEU A 40 2.15 -0.97 3.73
CA LEU A 40 3.42 -1.54 3.32
C LEU A 40 3.10 -2.88 2.64
N ASP A 41 3.35 -2.98 1.34
CA ASP A 41 3.21 -4.23 0.60
C ASP A 41 4.53 -5.01 0.64
N VAL A 42 4.45 -6.23 1.17
CA VAL A 42 5.58 -7.14 1.30
C VAL A 42 5.21 -8.44 0.64
N SER A 43 6.00 -8.84 -0.35
CA SER A 43 5.74 -10.05 -1.14
C SER A 43 6.93 -11.02 -1.03
N ALA A 44 6.63 -12.30 -1.15
CA ALA A 44 7.64 -13.34 -1.29
C ALA A 44 7.16 -14.36 -2.32
N SER A 45 8.02 -14.71 -3.26
CA SER A 45 7.67 -15.62 -4.35
C SER A 45 8.69 -16.75 -4.48
N ASN A 46 8.23 -17.88 -5.00
CA ASN A 46 9.08 -19.00 -5.38
C ASN A 46 8.65 -19.50 -6.76
N SER A 47 9.62 -19.62 -7.67
CA SER A 47 9.43 -20.17 -9.00
C SER A 47 10.31 -21.40 -9.16
N ASP A 48 9.66 -22.53 -9.43
CA ASP A 48 10.27 -23.83 -9.74
C ASP A 48 9.85 -24.18 -11.16
N VAL A 49 10.80 -24.11 -12.09
CA VAL A 49 10.61 -24.37 -13.52
C VAL A 49 11.48 -25.55 -13.90
N ASP A 50 10.87 -26.57 -14.52
CA ASP A 50 11.56 -27.82 -14.85
C ASP A 50 12.80 -27.56 -15.74
N GLY A 51 13.93 -28.13 -15.33
CA GLY A 51 15.24 -27.92 -15.98
C GLY A 51 15.93 -26.60 -15.67
N GLN A 52 15.42 -25.78 -14.75
CA GLN A 52 16.08 -24.57 -14.23
C GLN A 52 16.28 -24.64 -12.71
N ASP A 53 17.16 -23.78 -12.19
CA ASP A 53 17.34 -23.63 -10.74
C ASP A 53 16.13 -22.92 -10.11
N ASP A 54 15.72 -23.38 -8.92
CA ASP A 54 14.72 -22.72 -8.09
C ASP A 54 15.08 -21.24 -7.86
N LYS A 55 14.13 -20.34 -8.12
CA LYS A 55 14.26 -18.91 -7.79
C LYS A 55 13.34 -18.55 -6.64
N SER A 56 13.87 -17.90 -5.62
CA SER A 56 13.10 -17.36 -4.50
C SER A 56 13.35 -15.86 -4.38
N THR A 57 12.29 -15.07 -4.26
CA THR A 57 12.37 -13.62 -4.02
C THR A 57 11.61 -13.27 -2.75
N ALA A 58 12.06 -12.20 -2.09
CA ALA A 58 11.33 -11.51 -1.04
C ALA A 58 11.61 -10.02 -1.22
N GLU A 59 10.56 -9.21 -1.28
CA GLU A 59 10.64 -7.79 -1.62
C GLU A 59 9.59 -6.98 -0.86
N ILE A 60 9.89 -5.71 -0.68
CA ILE A 60 8.88 -4.70 -0.36
C ILE A 60 8.49 -4.11 -1.71
N GLY A 61 7.27 -4.40 -2.16
CA GLY A 61 6.78 -3.95 -3.46
C GLY A 61 6.43 -2.47 -3.44
N GLU A 62 5.77 -2.06 -2.36
CA GLU A 62 5.21 -0.72 -2.23
C GLU A 62 5.18 -0.24 -0.78
N PHE A 63 5.35 1.06 -0.59
CA PHE A 63 5.13 1.76 0.67
C PHE A 63 4.38 3.06 0.39
N GLU A 64 3.22 3.21 1.01
CA GLU A 64 2.40 4.41 0.91
C GLU A 64 2.21 5.05 2.28
N VAL A 65 2.24 6.39 2.30
CA VAL A 65 1.83 7.19 3.43
C VAL A 65 1.00 8.38 2.98
N ASP A 66 -0.17 8.52 3.59
CA ASP A 66 -1.08 9.62 3.35
C ASP A 66 -1.20 10.48 4.60
N PHE A 67 -1.09 11.79 4.41
CA PHE A 67 -1.39 12.78 5.41
C PHE A 67 -2.77 13.35 5.12
N LEU A 68 -3.71 13.14 6.04
CA LEU A 68 -5.08 13.62 5.89
C LEU A 68 -5.36 14.73 6.89
N TYR A 69 -6.05 15.76 6.41
CA TYR A 69 -6.70 16.74 7.24
C TYR A 69 -8.17 16.83 6.87
N ASP A 70 -9.07 16.85 7.85
CA ASP A 70 -10.50 17.03 7.65
C ASP A 70 -11.16 17.79 8.82
N ASN A 71 -12.08 18.67 8.48
CA ASN A 71 -13.01 19.31 9.39
C ASN A 71 -14.33 19.61 8.66
N ASP A 72 -15.27 20.29 9.32
CA ASP A 72 -16.60 20.60 8.77
C ASP A 72 -16.63 21.25 7.37
N SER A 73 -15.57 21.94 6.94
CA SER A 73 -15.57 22.69 5.68
C SER A 73 -14.31 22.52 4.83
N ILE A 74 -13.23 21.98 5.37
CA ILE A 74 -11.93 21.84 4.69
C ILE A 74 -11.48 20.40 4.81
N ASN A 75 -11.08 19.83 3.67
CA ASN A 75 -10.24 18.64 3.65
C ASN A 75 -8.94 18.93 2.92
N ALA A 76 -7.86 18.26 3.30
CA ALA A 76 -6.61 18.27 2.57
C ALA A 76 -5.97 16.89 2.64
N GLN A 77 -5.24 16.54 1.58
CA GLN A 77 -4.60 15.24 1.47
C GLN A 77 -3.27 15.37 0.73
N VAL A 78 -2.25 14.68 1.24
CA VAL A 78 -0.96 14.50 0.58
C VAL A 78 -0.59 13.02 0.65
N ASP A 79 -0.47 12.39 -0.52
CA ASP A 79 -0.19 10.96 -0.65
C ASP A 79 1.20 10.79 -1.25
N LEU A 80 2.05 10.06 -0.54
CA LEU A 80 3.41 9.75 -0.96
C LEU A 80 3.52 8.24 -1.15
N ASN A 81 3.91 7.84 -2.36
CA ASN A 81 4.10 6.44 -2.72
C ASN A 81 5.58 6.17 -3.02
N TYR A 82 6.09 5.05 -2.53
CA TYR A 82 7.35 4.46 -2.93
C TYR A 82 7.07 3.09 -3.55
N THR A 83 7.49 2.90 -4.80
CA THR A 83 7.51 1.59 -5.46
C THR A 83 8.91 1.27 -5.96
N ASP A 84 9.28 -0.01 -6.04
CA ASP A 84 10.60 -0.38 -6.58
C ASP A 84 10.79 0.10 -8.04
N SER A 85 9.70 0.24 -8.80
CA SER A 85 9.70 0.73 -10.18
C SER A 85 9.90 2.24 -10.32
N SER A 86 9.50 3.04 -9.32
CA SER A 86 9.62 4.51 -9.34
C SER A 86 11.05 5.02 -9.18
N GLY A 87 11.93 4.24 -8.52
CA GLY A 87 13.29 4.67 -8.18
C GLY A 87 13.36 5.76 -7.10
N GLY A 88 12.27 6.04 -6.39
CA GLY A 88 12.18 7.10 -5.39
C GLY A 88 10.81 7.21 -4.72
N VAL A 89 10.56 8.33 -4.04
CA VAL A 89 9.23 8.65 -3.50
C VAL A 89 8.53 9.56 -4.50
N ASP A 90 7.35 9.15 -4.95
CA ASP A 90 6.48 9.89 -5.83
C ASP A 90 5.34 10.56 -5.06
N LEU A 91 4.97 11.77 -5.49
CA LEU A 91 3.77 12.45 -5.01
C LEU A 91 2.57 11.95 -5.81
N GLU A 92 1.68 11.18 -5.21
CA GLU A 92 0.50 10.64 -5.90
C GLU A 92 -0.66 11.64 -5.89
N GLN A 93 -1.00 12.20 -4.73
CA GLN A 93 -2.02 13.23 -4.60
C GLN A 93 -1.52 14.36 -3.69
N ALA A 94 -1.99 15.57 -3.96
CA ALA A 94 -1.77 16.75 -3.14
C ALA A 94 -2.89 17.75 -3.45
N PHE A 95 -3.93 17.77 -2.63
CA PHE A 95 -5.08 18.65 -2.86
C PHE A 95 -5.64 19.23 -1.58
N VAL A 96 -6.41 20.30 -1.76
CA VAL A 96 -7.29 20.89 -0.75
C VAL A 96 -8.70 20.94 -1.31
N GLY A 97 -9.66 20.50 -0.50
CA GLY A 97 -11.08 20.63 -0.73
C GLY A 97 -11.71 21.67 0.20
N PHE A 98 -12.72 22.37 -0.30
CA PHE A 98 -13.53 23.29 0.45
C PHE A 98 -15.02 23.08 0.17
N SER A 99 -15.80 22.81 1.22
CA SER A 99 -17.26 22.69 1.15
C SER A 99 -17.90 24.07 1.22
N VAL A 100 -18.51 24.50 0.13
CA VAL A 100 -19.23 25.77 0.05
C VAL A 100 -20.66 25.60 0.58
N SER A 101 -21.24 24.42 0.39
CA SER A 101 -22.51 23.96 0.97
C SER A 101 -22.56 22.44 1.01
N ASP A 102 -23.60 21.87 1.62
CA ASP A 102 -23.85 20.42 1.66
C ASP A 102 -23.91 19.76 0.27
N GLN A 103 -24.09 20.54 -0.80
CA GLN A 103 -24.25 20.06 -2.18
C GLN A 103 -23.15 20.53 -3.12
N PHE A 104 -22.28 21.45 -2.68
CA PHE A 104 -21.29 22.07 -3.54
C PHE A 104 -19.95 22.20 -2.84
N SER A 105 -18.92 21.60 -3.44
CA SER A 105 -17.54 21.68 -2.98
C SER A 105 -16.60 22.00 -4.14
N LEU A 106 -15.46 22.58 -3.79
CA LEU A 106 -14.36 22.89 -4.68
C LEU A 106 -13.17 22.04 -4.25
N LYS A 107 -12.46 21.43 -5.21
CA LYS A 107 -11.18 20.75 -4.98
C LYS A 107 -10.13 21.33 -5.92
N ALA A 108 -8.96 21.64 -5.39
CA ALA A 108 -7.83 22.13 -6.17
C ALA A 108 -6.55 21.41 -5.76
N GLY A 109 -5.73 21.03 -6.75
CA GLY A 109 -4.46 20.34 -6.54
C GLY A 109 -4.22 19.22 -7.55
N LYS A 110 -3.29 18.33 -7.22
CA LYS A 110 -3.07 17.06 -7.90
C LYS A 110 -3.97 16.02 -7.26
N PHE A 111 -4.88 15.43 -8.02
CA PHE A 111 -5.77 14.37 -7.56
C PHE A 111 -6.06 13.42 -8.72
N LEU A 112 -6.42 12.18 -8.40
CA LEU A 112 -6.76 11.17 -9.39
C LEU A 112 -7.97 11.60 -10.23
N SER A 113 -7.90 11.32 -11.53
CA SER A 113 -8.97 11.68 -12.45
C SER A 113 -10.27 10.93 -12.15
N CYS A 114 -11.41 11.61 -12.28
CA CYS A 114 -12.74 11.05 -12.02
C CYS A 114 -13.11 9.87 -12.94
N ILE A 115 -12.35 9.68 -14.03
CA ILE A 115 -12.56 8.60 -15.01
C ILE A 115 -11.63 7.41 -14.80
N GLY A 116 -10.82 7.41 -13.75
CA GLY A 116 -9.85 6.35 -13.45
C GLY A 116 -8.65 6.37 -14.40
N TYR A 117 -7.48 6.70 -13.89
CA TYR A 117 -6.21 6.50 -14.59
C TYR A 117 -5.26 5.84 -13.58
N GLU A 118 -4.99 4.56 -13.77
CA GLU A 118 -3.89 3.86 -13.09
C GLU A 118 -2.61 4.08 -13.93
N THR A 119 -1.53 4.53 -13.28
CA THR A 119 -0.18 4.60 -13.87
C THR A 119 0.57 3.32 -13.56
#